data_AF-A0A3G1A5U2-F1
#
_entry.id   AF-A0A3G1A5U2-F1
#
_cell.length_a   1.000
_cell.length_b   1.000
_cell.length_c   1.000
_cell.angle_alpha   90.00
_cell.angle_beta   90.00
_cell.angle_gamma   90.00
#
_symmetry.space_group_name_H-M   'P 1'
#
loop_
_entity.id
_entity.type
_entity.pdbx_description
1 polymer ?
#
loop_
_entity_poly.entity_id
_entity_poly.type
_entity_poly.pdbx_seq_one_letter_code
_entity_poly.pdbx_strand_id
1 'polypeptide(L)'
;MRVMNAYFKGLLFLLFFIALHHGYELTGWHILTPICGVNESVFQHLKMAFWSYLFISLAEYLTAARRARKQGDYWYPRLLATIVVPWVAMIIWYLMPALAGRVDSLAVEIDWAIFATYVTGVAGAFIERGLKESPPLELKALIIVFFLISVFLYTWFTYNPPYIDVFVNPETLKG
;
A
#
# COMPACT_ATOMS: atom_id res chain seq x y z
N MET A 1 -2.81 12.30 -20.83
CA MET A 1 -3.50 11.39 -19.90
C MET A 1 -4.14 12.23 -18.81
N ARG A 2 -5.45 12.14 -18.55
CA ARG A 2 -6.04 12.80 -17.39
C ARG A 2 -5.81 11.89 -16.20
N VAL A 3 -4.66 12.06 -15.54
CA VAL A 3 -4.31 11.34 -14.32
C VAL A 3 -5.37 11.67 -13.26
N MET A 4 -5.82 10.65 -12.54
CA MET A 4 -6.76 10.83 -11.44
C MET A 4 -6.25 11.91 -10.47
N ASN A 5 -7.16 12.74 -9.95
CA ASN A 5 -6.79 13.73 -8.93
C ASN A 5 -6.13 13.01 -7.73
N ALA A 6 -5.03 13.53 -7.20
CA ALA A 6 -4.25 12.88 -6.15
C ALA A 6 -5.05 12.67 -4.87
N TYR A 7 -5.89 13.65 -4.50
CA TYR A 7 -6.76 13.57 -3.32
C TYR A 7 -7.86 12.53 -3.50
N PHE A 8 -8.43 12.43 -4.70
CA PHE A 8 -9.41 11.40 -5.03
C PHE A 8 -8.78 10.01 -5.08
N LYS A 9 -7.56 9.89 -5.64
CA LYS A 9 -6.78 8.66 -5.64
C LYS A 9 -6.45 8.22 -4.21
N GLY A 10 -6.10 9.16 -3.33
CA GLY A 10 -5.93 8.92 -1.90
C GLY A 10 -7.20 8.44 -1.19
N LEU A 11 -8.37 8.97 -1.56
CA LEU A 11 -9.64 8.47 -1.03
C LEU A 11 -9.91 7.03 -1.49
N LEU A 12 -9.73 6.73 -2.78
CA LEU A 12 -9.86 5.36 -3.27
C LEU A 12 -8.84 4.45 -2.58
N PHE A 13 -7.63 4.93 -2.32
CA PHE A 13 -6.59 4.19 -1.59
C PHE A 13 -7.06 3.77 -0.22
N LEU A 14 -7.62 4.70 0.55
CA LEU A 14 -8.22 4.38 1.84
C LEU A 14 -9.33 3.33 1.71
N LEU A 15 -10.22 3.45 0.73
CA LEU A 15 -11.32 2.50 0.55
C LEU A 15 -10.86 1.09 0.18
N PHE A 16 -9.89 0.97 -0.74
CA PHE A 16 -9.28 -0.32 -1.06
C PHE A 16 -8.52 -0.90 0.14
N PHE A 17 -7.82 -0.06 0.89
CA PHE A 17 -7.11 -0.49 2.09
C PHE A 17 -8.07 -1.09 3.12
N ILE A 18 -9.18 -0.40 3.41
CA ILE A 18 -10.23 -0.90 4.31
C ILE A 18 -10.82 -2.22 3.80
N ALA A 19 -11.08 -2.32 2.49
CA ALA A 19 -11.59 -3.56 1.90
C ALA A 19 -10.61 -4.73 2.04
N LEU A 20 -9.30 -4.49 1.92
CA LEU A 20 -8.26 -5.51 2.11
C LEU A 20 -8.00 -5.83 3.58
N HIS A 21 -8.21 -4.86 4.48
CA HIS A 21 -8.11 -5.06 5.93
C HIS A 21 -9.14 -6.07 6.41
N HIS A 22 -10.40 -5.86 6.06
CA HIS A 22 -11.48 -6.77 6.50
C HIS A 22 -11.76 -7.94 5.55
N GLY A 23 -11.19 -7.96 4.35
CA GLY A 23 -11.60 -8.89 3.30
C GLY A 23 -11.43 -10.37 3.65
N TYR A 24 -10.33 -10.74 4.32
CA TYR A 24 -10.11 -12.11 4.77
C TYR A 24 -10.95 -12.45 6.00
N GLU A 25 -10.99 -11.57 6.99
CA GLU A 25 -11.76 -11.74 8.22
C GLU A 25 -13.26 -11.98 7.94
N LEU A 26 -13.84 -11.20 7.03
CA LEU A 26 -15.27 -11.28 6.69
C LEU A 26 -15.65 -12.52 5.86
N THR A 27 -14.70 -13.09 5.10
CA THR A 27 -15.00 -14.16 4.14
C THR A 27 -14.46 -15.52 4.54
N GLY A 28 -13.37 -15.57 5.30
CA GLY A 28 -12.60 -16.78 5.60
C GLY A 28 -11.93 -17.41 4.37
N TRP A 29 -11.87 -16.73 3.23
CA TRP A 29 -11.38 -17.30 1.98
C TRP A 29 -9.85 -17.28 1.91
N HIS A 30 -9.22 -18.46 1.97
CA HIS A 30 -7.76 -18.59 1.90
C HIS A 30 -7.12 -18.04 0.62
N ILE A 31 -7.87 -17.92 -0.48
CA ILE A 31 -7.38 -17.31 -1.71
C ILE A 31 -7.08 -15.80 -1.54
N LEU A 32 -7.67 -15.15 -0.54
CA LEU A 32 -7.46 -13.73 -0.23
C LEU A 32 -6.24 -13.49 0.66
N THR A 33 -5.72 -14.52 1.32
CA THR A 33 -4.57 -14.40 2.24
C THR A 33 -3.34 -13.68 1.63
N PRO A 34 -2.97 -13.88 0.35
CA PRO A 34 -1.83 -13.15 -0.25
C PRO A 34 -2.02 -11.62 -0.36
N ILE A 35 -3.27 -11.13 -0.31
CA ILE A 35 -3.59 -9.72 -0.56
C ILE A 35 -4.20 -9.01 0.65
N CYS A 36 -5.07 -9.69 1.40
CA CYS A 36 -5.76 -9.14 2.56
C CYS A 36 -4.93 -9.25 3.84
N GLY A 37 -5.22 -8.40 4.82
CA GLY A 37 -4.70 -8.53 6.17
C GLY A 37 -5.22 -9.84 6.79
N VAL A 38 -4.34 -10.55 7.49
CA VAL A 38 -4.72 -11.77 8.26
C VAL A 38 -4.46 -11.63 9.77
N ASN A 39 -3.87 -10.51 10.18
CA ASN A 39 -3.64 -10.09 11.55
C ASN A 39 -3.28 -8.59 11.57
N GLU A 40 -3.13 -8.02 12.77
CA GLU A 40 -2.84 -6.60 12.97
C GLU A 40 -1.35 -6.23 12.95
N SER A 41 -0.46 -7.13 12.48
CA SER A 41 0.97 -6.80 12.40
C SER A 41 1.24 -5.66 11.42
N VAL A 42 2.32 -4.90 11.67
CA VAL A 42 2.75 -3.81 10.78
C VAL A 42 2.98 -4.33 9.37
N PHE A 43 3.56 -5.52 9.22
CA PHE A 43 3.80 -6.15 7.92
C PHE A 43 2.52 -6.35 7.11
N GLN A 44 1.43 -6.79 7.73
CA GLN A 44 0.15 -6.95 7.02
C GLN A 44 -0.37 -5.59 6.52
N HIS A 45 -0.23 -4.53 7.31
CA HIS A 45 -0.58 -3.16 6.89
C HIS A 45 0.27 -2.69 5.70
N LEU A 46 1.58 -2.97 5.71
CA LEU A 46 2.47 -2.67 4.57
C LEU A 46 2.06 -3.40 3.30
N LYS A 47 1.70 -4.69 3.42
CA LYS A 47 1.18 -5.50 2.32
C LYS A 47 -0.11 -4.93 1.75
N MET A 48 -1.06 -4.55 2.60
CA MET A 48 -2.32 -3.96 2.17
C MET A 48 -2.12 -2.61 1.49
N ALA A 49 -1.19 -1.79 1.97
CA ALA A 49 -0.81 -0.54 1.31
C ALA A 49 -0.25 -0.79 -0.10
N PHE A 50 0.62 -1.80 -0.26
CA PHE A 50 1.14 -2.22 -1.56
C PHE A 50 0.01 -2.62 -2.53
N TRP A 51 -0.84 -3.57 -2.13
CA TRP A 51 -1.91 -4.08 -3.00
C TRP A 51 -2.98 -3.03 -3.31
N SER A 52 -3.35 -2.20 -2.33
CA SER A 52 -4.34 -1.13 -2.52
C SER A 52 -3.88 -0.15 -3.60
N TYR A 53 -2.62 0.29 -3.55
CA TYR A 53 -2.10 1.23 -4.54
C TYR A 53 -2.01 0.61 -5.94
N LEU A 54 -1.63 -0.67 -6.03
CA LEU A 54 -1.61 -1.42 -7.28
C LEU A 54 -3.01 -1.55 -7.89
N PHE A 55 -4.01 -1.94 -7.09
CA PHE A 55 -5.38 -2.13 -7.56
C PHE A 55 -6.01 -0.84 -8.06
N ILE A 56 -5.75 0.29 -7.42
CA ILE A 56 -6.24 1.58 -7.90
C ILE A 56 -5.55 1.99 -9.19
N SER A 57 -4.24 1.74 -9.29
CA SER A 57 -3.48 1.97 -10.52
C SER A 57 -3.99 1.12 -11.68
N LEU A 58 -4.44 -0.11 -11.40
CA LEU A 58 -5.12 -0.99 -12.35
C LEU A 58 -6.54 -0.51 -12.68
N ALA A 59 -7.35 -0.11 -11.70
CA ALA A 59 -8.68 0.43 -11.93
C ALA A 59 -8.64 1.72 -12.77
N GLU A 60 -7.67 2.59 -12.51
CA GLU A 60 -7.37 3.78 -13.32
C GLU A 60 -7.02 3.39 -14.77
N TYR A 61 -6.22 2.34 -14.96
CA TYR A 61 -5.86 1.86 -16.30
C TYR A 61 -7.07 1.35 -17.08
N LEU A 62 -7.92 0.55 -16.40
CA LEU A 62 -9.12 -0.06 -16.98
C LEU A 62 -10.22 0.96 -17.29
N THR A 63 -10.25 2.10 -16.62
CA THR A 63 -11.21 3.19 -16.87
C THR A 63 -10.67 4.29 -17.78
N ALA A 64 -9.35 4.41 -17.94
CA ALA A 64 -8.73 5.37 -18.85
C ALA A 64 -9.04 5.06 -20.33
N ALA A 65 -9.23 6.11 -21.15
CA ALA A 65 -9.48 5.97 -22.59
C ALA A 65 -8.35 5.23 -23.33
N ARG A 66 -8.68 4.46 -24.38
CA ARG A 66 -7.72 3.63 -25.15
C ARG A 66 -6.47 4.40 -25.64
N ARG A 67 -6.61 5.69 -25.96
CA ARG A 67 -5.47 6.55 -26.38
C ARG A 67 -4.46 6.81 -25.26
N ALA A 68 -4.90 6.82 -24.00
CA ALA A 68 -4.03 6.97 -22.84
C ALA A 68 -3.26 5.67 -22.49
N ARG A 69 -3.79 4.50 -22.88
CA ARG A 69 -3.14 3.18 -22.64
C ARG A 69 -1.96 2.89 -23.58
N LYS A 70 -1.84 3.61 -24.70
CA LYS A 70 -0.77 3.42 -25.70
C LYS A 70 0.58 4.05 -25.31
N GLN A 71 0.65 4.78 -24.20
CA GLN A 71 1.92 5.31 -23.70
C GLN A 71 2.63 4.19 -22.92
N GLY A 72 3.72 3.66 -23.50
CA GLY A 72 4.48 2.52 -22.96
C GLY A 72 5.08 2.73 -21.56
N ASP A 73 4.87 3.90 -20.95
CA ASP A 73 5.41 4.28 -19.66
C ASP A 73 4.35 4.52 -18.58
N TYR A 74 3.08 4.15 -18.82
CA TYR A 74 2.00 4.28 -17.81
C TYR A 74 2.34 3.57 -16.48
N TRP A 75 2.94 2.39 -16.58
CA TRP A 75 3.10 1.47 -15.46
C TRP A 75 4.32 1.77 -14.59
N TYR A 76 5.45 2.20 -15.15
CA TYR A 76 6.68 2.37 -14.36
C TYR A 76 6.53 3.35 -13.18
N PRO A 77 5.94 4.55 -13.35
CA PRO A 77 5.72 5.45 -12.21
C PRO A 77 4.77 4.87 -11.17
N ARG A 78 3.76 4.11 -11.60
CA ARG A 78 2.76 3.46 -10.73
C ARG A 78 3.34 2.29 -9.95
N LEU A 79 4.16 1.47 -10.60
CA LEU A 79 4.88 0.36 -9.96
C LEU A 79 5.90 0.90 -8.96
N LEU A 80 6.64 1.95 -9.32
CA LEU A 80 7.55 2.63 -8.39
C LEU A 80 6.78 3.17 -7.17
N ALA A 81 5.68 3.89 -7.38
CA ALA A 81 4.83 4.36 -6.29
C ALA A 81 4.30 3.19 -5.44
N THR A 82 3.84 2.10 -6.06
CA THR A 82 3.37 0.88 -5.37
C THR A 82 4.44 0.30 -4.44
N ILE A 83 5.71 0.26 -4.86
CA ILE A 83 6.84 -0.21 -4.04
C ILE A 83 7.12 0.75 -2.87
N VAL A 84 7.03 2.06 -3.09
CA VAL A 84 7.42 3.10 -2.12
C VAL A 84 6.32 3.39 -1.09
N VAL A 85 5.05 3.28 -1.48
CA VAL A 85 3.88 3.60 -0.64
C VAL A 85 3.87 2.89 0.72
N PRO A 86 4.20 1.60 0.85
CA PRO A 86 4.35 0.95 2.16
C PRO A 86 5.36 1.65 3.08
N TRP A 87 6.51 2.08 2.56
CA TRP A 87 7.52 2.79 3.34
C TRP A 87 7.03 4.18 3.78
N VAL A 88 6.27 4.86 2.91
CA VAL A 88 5.62 6.12 3.27
C VAL A 88 4.56 5.91 4.34
N ALA A 89 3.76 4.83 4.26
CA ALA A 89 2.82 4.44 5.29
C ALA A 89 3.51 4.26 6.64
N MET A 90 4.63 3.54 6.66
CA MET A 90 5.45 3.31 7.84
C MET A 90 5.94 4.62 8.46
N ILE A 91 6.56 5.49 7.65
CA ILE A 91 7.09 6.79 8.11
C ILE A 91 5.98 7.62 8.75
N ILE A 92 4.83 7.75 8.07
CA ILE A 92 3.71 8.55 8.58
C ILE A 92 3.15 7.91 9.85
N TRP A 93 2.87 6.61 9.85
CA TRP A 93 2.31 5.89 10.99
C TRP A 93 3.11 6.11 12.27
N TYR A 94 4.44 5.96 12.19
CA TYR A 94 5.33 6.10 13.34
C TYR A 94 5.53 7.54 13.82
N LEU A 95 5.01 8.56 13.13
CA LEU A 95 5.03 9.93 13.65
C LEU A 95 4.21 10.06 14.94
N MET A 96 3.05 9.40 15.04
CA MET A 96 2.22 9.47 16.25
C MET A 96 2.98 8.95 17.48
N PRO A 97 3.49 7.71 17.51
CA PRO A 97 4.23 7.24 18.67
C PRO A 97 5.53 8.01 18.91
N ALA A 98 6.16 8.58 17.88
CA ALA A 98 7.34 9.42 18.06
C ALA A 98 7.04 10.76 18.75
N LEU A 99 5.86 11.35 18.51
CA LEU A 99 5.47 12.65 19.04
C LEU A 99 4.69 12.57 20.35
N ALA A 100 3.81 11.58 20.48
CA ALA A 100 2.89 11.44 21.60
C ALA A 100 3.21 10.25 22.52
N GLY A 101 4.18 9.40 22.15
CA GLY A 101 4.45 8.16 22.87
C GLY A 101 3.33 7.13 22.67
N ARG A 102 3.04 6.35 23.71
CA ARG A 102 1.95 5.37 23.67
C ARG A 102 0.60 6.09 23.71
N VAL A 103 -0.26 5.81 22.74
CA VAL A 103 -1.64 6.28 22.70
C VAL A 103 -2.53 5.16 23.20
N ASP A 104 -3.26 5.36 24.30
CA ASP A 104 -4.16 4.32 24.85
C ASP A 104 -5.62 4.48 24.40
N SER A 105 -5.94 5.59 23.72
CA SER A 105 -7.28 5.86 23.21
C SER A 105 -7.49 5.21 21.85
N LEU A 106 -8.35 4.18 21.80
CA LEU A 106 -8.75 3.51 20.57
C LEU A 106 -9.29 4.49 19.52
N ALA A 107 -10.06 5.50 19.94
CA ALA A 107 -10.60 6.50 19.02
C ALA A 107 -9.48 7.30 18.33
N VAL A 108 -8.46 7.70 19.10
CA VAL A 108 -7.30 8.44 18.56
C VAL A 108 -6.46 7.55 17.63
N GLU A 109 -6.29 6.27 17.96
CA GLU A 109 -5.59 5.31 17.09
C GLU A 109 -6.32 5.13 15.75
N ILE A 110 -7.65 4.97 15.77
CA ILE A 110 -8.45 4.82 14.55
C ILE A 110 -8.43 6.10 13.71
N ASP A 111 -8.63 7.26 14.34
CA ASP A 111 -8.58 8.56 13.65
C ASP A 111 -7.21 8.77 12.99
N TRP A 112 -6.13 8.43 13.70
CA TRP A 112 -4.78 8.49 13.16
C TRP A 112 -4.57 7.48 12.02
N ALA A 113 -5.05 6.24 12.14
CA ALA A 113 -4.92 5.22 11.10
C ALA A 113 -5.61 5.64 9.81
N ILE A 114 -6.82 6.21 9.90
CA ILE A 114 -7.57 6.72 8.74
C ILE A 114 -6.82 7.88 8.10
N PHE A 115 -6.38 8.86 8.91
CA PHE A 115 -5.64 10.02 8.43
C PHE A 115 -4.32 9.61 7.76
N ALA A 116 -3.50 8.81 8.43
CA ALA A 116 -2.21 8.34 7.95
C ALA A 116 -2.37 7.59 6.62
N THR A 117 -3.30 6.64 6.56
CA THR A 117 -3.61 5.86 5.35
C THR A 117 -4.03 6.77 4.19
N TYR A 118 -4.92 7.73 4.43
CA TYR A 118 -5.33 8.68 3.39
C TYR A 118 -4.15 9.50 2.86
N VAL A 119 -3.36 10.10 3.76
CA VAL A 119 -2.20 10.93 3.39
C VAL A 119 -1.15 10.11 2.64
N THR A 120 -0.92 8.85 3.04
CA THR A 120 -0.07 7.91 2.31
C THR A 120 -0.53 7.71 0.87
N GLY A 121 -1.84 7.52 0.64
CA GLY A 121 -2.39 7.38 -0.70
C GLY A 121 -2.19 8.63 -1.56
N VAL A 122 -2.36 9.82 -0.97
CA VAL A 122 -2.09 11.11 -1.64
C VAL A 122 -0.60 11.25 -1.98
N ALA A 123 0.29 10.90 -1.05
CA ALA A 123 1.73 10.92 -1.25
C ALA A 123 2.15 9.98 -2.39
N GLY A 124 1.60 8.77 -2.45
CA GLY A 124 1.81 7.83 -3.56
C GLY A 124 1.44 8.44 -4.91
N ALA A 125 0.30 9.14 -4.98
CA ALA A 125 -0.14 9.82 -6.20
C ALA A 125 0.81 10.96 -6.62
N PHE A 126 1.44 11.66 -5.66
CA PHE A 126 2.46 12.66 -5.97
C PHE A 126 3.78 12.03 -6.44
N ILE A 127 4.22 10.93 -5.82
CA ILE A 127 5.41 10.17 -6.25
C ILE A 127 5.26 9.71 -7.70
N GLU A 128 4.10 9.12 -8.03
CA GLU A 128 3.79 8.69 -9.40
C GLU A 128 3.88 9.85 -10.41
N ARG A 129 3.38 11.03 -10.04
CA ARG A 129 3.41 12.21 -10.92
C ARG A 129 4.79 12.85 -11.06
N GLY A 130 5.70 12.57 -10.12
CA GLY A 130 7.08 13.05 -10.16
C GLY A 130 7.87 12.49 -11.35
N LEU A 131 7.53 11.27 -11.79
CA LEU A 131 8.15 10.61 -12.93
C LEU A 131 7.42 11.00 -14.24
N LYS A 132 7.72 12.20 -14.75
CA LYS A 132 7.08 12.76 -15.96
C LYS A 132 7.63 12.19 -17.27
N GLU A 133 8.89 11.77 -17.26
CA GLU A 133 9.60 11.25 -18.42
C GLU A 133 9.73 9.73 -18.35
N SER A 134 9.93 9.10 -19.51
CA SER A 134 10.22 7.67 -19.61
C SER A 134 11.49 7.37 -18.82
N PRO A 135 11.44 6.49 -17.81
CA PRO A 135 12.64 6.14 -17.07
C PRO A 135 13.67 5.45 -17.97
N PRO A 136 14.98 5.62 -17.72
CA PRO A 136 16.02 4.86 -18.42
C PRO A 136 15.85 3.35 -18.19
N LEU A 137 16.39 2.53 -19.10
CA LEU A 137 16.18 1.08 -19.12
C LEU A 137 16.60 0.41 -17.80
N GLU A 138 17.68 0.88 -17.20
CA GLU A 138 18.23 0.41 -15.93
C GLU A 138 17.23 0.62 -14.79
N LEU A 139 16.61 1.80 -14.73
CA LEU A 139 15.58 2.11 -13.73
C LEU A 139 14.31 1.30 -13.98
N LYS A 140 13.92 1.08 -15.24
CA LYS A 140 12.80 0.20 -15.59
C LYS A 140 13.02 -1.23 -15.09
N ALA A 141 14.21 -1.78 -15.33
CA ALA A 141 14.59 -3.11 -14.85
C ALA A 141 14.54 -3.19 -13.33
N LEU A 142 15.10 -2.18 -12.64
CA LEU A 142 15.09 -2.11 -11.17
C LEU A 142 13.66 -2.08 -10.60
N ILE A 143 12.78 -1.26 -11.17
CA ILE A 143 11.37 -1.18 -10.77
C ILE A 143 10.70 -2.55 -10.88
N ILE A 144 10.91 -3.26 -11.99
CA ILE A 144 10.31 -4.59 -12.17
C ILE A 144 10.89 -5.60 -11.17
N VAL A 145 12.20 -5.63 -10.98
CA VAL A 145 12.85 -6.53 -10.01
C VAL A 145 12.32 -6.29 -8.61
N PHE A 146 12.30 -5.03 -8.15
CA PHE A 146 11.80 -4.70 -6.81
C PHE A 146 10.30 -4.96 -6.67
N PHE A 147 9.50 -4.70 -7.70
CA PHE A 147 8.09 -5.06 -7.68
C PHE A 147 7.89 -6.57 -7.48
N LEU A 148 8.60 -7.41 -8.24
CA LEU A 148 8.51 -8.87 -8.13
C LEU A 148 8.99 -9.37 -6.77
N ILE A 149 10.09 -8.80 -6.25
CA ILE A 149 10.57 -9.10 -4.90
C ILE A 149 9.51 -8.73 -3.86
N SER A 150 8.90 -7.54 -3.95
CA SER A 150 7.82 -7.14 -3.04
C SER A 150 6.65 -8.11 -3.08
N VAL A 151 6.15 -8.49 -4.27
CA VAL A 151 5.07 -9.48 -4.43
C VAL A 151 5.44 -10.81 -3.76
N PHE A 152 6.66 -11.30 -4.01
CA PHE A 152 7.16 -12.53 -3.41
C PHE A 152 7.21 -12.44 -1.89
N LEU A 153 7.84 -11.40 -1.34
CA LEU A 153 8.01 -11.25 0.12
C LEU A 153 6.68 -11.06 0.84
N TYR A 154 5.78 -10.22 0.31
CA TYR A 154 4.44 -10.02 0.88
C TYR A 154 3.62 -11.31 0.90
N THR A 155 3.75 -12.14 -0.13
CA THR A 155 3.07 -13.45 -0.18
C THR A 155 3.75 -14.44 0.76
N TRP A 156 5.05 -14.66 0.61
CA TRP A 156 5.80 -15.68 1.33
C TRP A 156 5.77 -15.45 2.84
N PHE A 157 6.05 -14.24 3.31
CA PHE A 157 6.06 -13.94 4.74
C PHE A 157 4.66 -13.81 5.35
N THR A 158 3.59 -13.78 4.56
CA THR A 158 2.24 -13.97 5.12
C THR A 158 2.07 -15.40 5.65
N TYR A 159 2.66 -16.40 4.98
CA TYR A 159 2.59 -17.80 5.40
C TYR A 159 3.76 -18.21 6.30
N ASN A 160 4.92 -17.58 6.12
CA ASN A 160 6.16 -17.91 6.81
C ASN A 160 6.76 -16.65 7.46
N PRO A 161 6.08 -16.03 8.46
CA PRO A 161 6.57 -14.81 9.08
C PRO A 161 7.91 -15.08 9.79
N PRO A 162 8.96 -14.28 9.53
CA PRO A 162 10.19 -14.37 10.30
C PRO A 162 9.98 -13.82 11.71
N TYR A 163 10.85 -14.23 12.64
CA TYR A 163 10.82 -13.76 14.02
C TYR A 163 11.45 -12.37 14.16
N ILE A 164 10.71 -11.34 13.72
CA ILE A 164 11.10 -9.92 13.74
C ILE A 164 9.87 -9.08 14.10
N ASP A 165 10.05 -8.00 14.87
CA ASP A 165 8.98 -7.17 15.44
C ASP A 165 7.89 -6.73 14.44
N VAL A 166 8.26 -6.41 13.20
CA VAL A 166 7.30 -5.95 12.18
C VAL A 166 6.23 -7.01 11.82
N PHE A 167 6.48 -8.28 12.14
CA PHE A 167 5.57 -9.41 11.90
C PHE A 167 4.76 -9.81 13.14
N VAL A 168 5.04 -9.21 14.31
CA VAL A 168 4.34 -9.55 15.55
C VAL A 168 2.90 -9.06 15.49
N ASN A 169 1.94 -9.93 15.81
CA ASN A 169 0.56 -9.51 16.00
C ASN A 169 0.43 -8.86 17.40
N PRO A 170 0.14 -7.55 17.51
CA PRO A 170 0.00 -6.90 18.81
C PRO A 170 -1.12 -7.48 19.67
N GLU A 171 -2.13 -8.11 19.06
CA GLU A 171 -3.23 -8.73 19.80
C GLU A 171 -2.79 -9.95 20.61
N THR A 172 -1.73 -10.65 20.18
CA THR A 172 -1.18 -11.80 20.94
C THR A 172 -0.29 -11.37 22.10
N LEU A 173 0.05 -10.09 22.19
CA LEU A 173 0.86 -9.51 23.28
C LEU A 173 0.01 -8.99 24.44
N LYS A 174 -1.31 -8.88 24.26
CA LYS A 174 -2.25 -8.48 25.31
C LYS A 174 -2.51 -9.65 26.26
N GLY A 175 -1.48 -10.04 27.02
CA GLY A 175 -1.52 -10.97 28.15
C GLY A 175 -1.38 -10.24 29.48
#